data_AF-A0A533UJY1-F1
#
_entry.id   AF-A0A533UJY1-F1
#
_cell.length_a   1.000
_cell.length_b   1.000
_cell.length_c   1.000
_cell.angle_alpha   90.00
_cell.angle_beta   90.00
_cell.angle_gamma   90.00
#
_symmetry.space_group_name_H-M   'P 1'
#
loop_
_entity.id
_entity.type
_entity.pdbx_description
1 polymer ?
#
loop_
_entity_poly.entity_id
_entity_poly.type
_entity_poly.pdbx_seq_one_letter_code
_entity_poly.pdbx_strand_id
1 'polypeptide(L)'
;MDSSLVPLDKLTKEPYSSILGYPKATRGELSKRVTELKKLGIKGVSFTGTTTLNNIPVLGKGYVGVVVLSNQGKKTVALKIRRIDSSRYEMGSEAKLLRLANEIDVGPKLLDYSKNFIIMEYLEGKKIIDWIRDLKGKGSAAKLRATIRKVLEDCYNLDKIRLDHGEL
;
A
#
# COMPACT_ATOMS: atom_id res chain seq x y z
N MET A 1 3.36 1.77 -19.29
CA MET A 1 2.78 0.41 -19.46
C MET A 1 1.35 0.49 -19.02
N ASP A 2 0.43 0.24 -19.94
CA ASP A 2 -1.01 0.32 -19.68
C ASP A 2 -1.41 -0.92 -18.87
N SER A 3 -1.31 -0.84 -17.53
CA SER A 3 -1.77 -1.92 -16.67
C SER A 3 -3.30 -1.90 -16.68
N SER A 4 -3.89 -2.67 -17.60
CA SER A 4 -5.34 -2.76 -17.78
C SER A 4 -6.04 -2.97 -16.43
N LEU A 5 -6.94 -2.06 -16.08
CA LEU A 5 -7.70 -2.12 -14.84
C LEU A 5 -8.56 -3.38 -14.82
N VAL A 6 -8.33 -4.27 -13.86
CA VAL A 6 -9.13 -5.48 -13.66
C VAL A 6 -10.36 -5.13 -12.82
N PRO A 7 -11.58 -5.30 -13.35
CA PRO A 7 -12.80 -4.98 -12.62
C PRO A 7 -13.06 -5.96 -11.47
N LEU A 8 -13.82 -5.50 -10.46
CA LEU A 8 -14.03 -6.23 -9.20
C LEU A 8 -14.67 -7.62 -9.36
N ASP A 9 -15.54 -7.80 -10.35
CA ASP A 9 -16.20 -9.08 -10.66
C ASP A 9 -15.19 -10.16 -11.07
N LYS A 10 -14.12 -9.78 -11.77
CA LYS A 10 -13.03 -10.67 -12.18
C LYS A 10 -12.07 -11.00 -11.03
N LEU A 11 -12.03 -10.21 -9.95
CA LEU A 11 -11.12 -10.46 -8.83
C LEU A 11 -11.45 -11.71 -8.01
N THR A 12 -12.64 -12.28 -8.17
CA THR A 12 -13.02 -13.55 -7.53
C THR A 12 -12.58 -14.79 -8.31
N LYS A 13 -11.99 -14.61 -9.50
CA LYS A 13 -11.55 -15.67 -10.40
C LYS A 13 -10.03 -15.70 -10.48
N GLU A 14 -9.49 -16.87 -10.76
CA GLU A 14 -8.05 -17.01 -11.04
C GLU A 14 -7.67 -16.24 -12.33
N PRO A 15 -6.47 -15.64 -12.38
CA PRO A 15 -5.42 -15.75 -11.35
C PRO A 15 -5.58 -14.70 -10.20
N TYR A 16 -6.49 -13.75 -10.32
CA TYR A 16 -6.60 -12.57 -9.44
C TYR A 16 -7.12 -12.86 -8.03
N SER A 17 -7.94 -13.90 -7.87
CA SER A 17 -8.39 -14.40 -6.57
C SER A 17 -7.23 -14.78 -5.66
N SER A 18 -6.11 -15.23 -6.24
CA SER A 18 -4.90 -15.56 -5.50
C SER A 18 -4.23 -14.35 -4.84
N ILE A 19 -4.52 -13.12 -5.31
CA ILE A 19 -4.06 -11.87 -4.70
C ILE A 19 -5.11 -11.32 -3.73
N LEU A 20 -6.37 -11.22 -4.15
CA LEU A 20 -7.46 -10.69 -3.31
C LEU A 20 -7.62 -11.52 -2.02
N GLY A 21 -7.41 -12.82 -2.12
CA GLY A 21 -7.53 -13.80 -1.05
C GLY A 21 -6.21 -14.37 -0.55
N TYR A 22 -5.08 -13.69 -0.78
CA TYR A 22 -3.76 -14.24 -0.47
C TYR A 22 -3.61 -14.68 1.00
N PRO A 23 -2.99 -15.86 1.30
CA PRO A 23 -2.50 -16.84 0.33
C PRO A 23 -3.57 -17.78 -0.22
N LYS A 24 -4.63 -18.04 0.55
CA LYS A 24 -5.73 -18.93 0.15
C LYS A 24 -7.02 -18.53 0.86
N ALA A 25 -7.95 -17.94 0.13
CA ALA A 25 -9.28 -17.59 0.63
C ALA A 25 -10.34 -18.56 0.09
N THR A 26 -11.40 -18.72 0.86
CA THR A 26 -12.64 -19.35 0.42
C THR A 26 -13.42 -18.42 -0.52
N ARG A 27 -14.35 -18.99 -1.31
CA ARG A 27 -15.27 -18.20 -2.16
C ARG A 27 -16.10 -17.20 -1.36
N GLY A 28 -16.51 -17.58 -0.14
CA GLY A 28 -17.26 -16.71 0.76
C GLY A 28 -16.47 -15.49 1.22
N GLU A 29 -15.19 -15.66 1.53
CA GLU A 29 -14.28 -14.56 1.88
C GLU A 29 -14.02 -13.62 0.70
N LEU A 30 -13.79 -14.17 -0.49
CA LEU A 30 -13.61 -13.38 -1.71
C LEU A 30 -14.84 -12.50 -2.00
N SER A 31 -16.05 -13.07 -1.87
CA SER A 31 -17.30 -12.33 -2.08
C SER A 31 -17.48 -11.19 -1.07
N LYS A 32 -17.19 -11.45 0.22
CA LYS A 32 -17.20 -10.40 1.27
C LYS A 32 -16.20 -9.28 0.96
N ARG A 33 -14.99 -9.64 0.56
CA ARG A 33 -13.94 -8.69 0.18
C ARG A 33 -14.31 -7.82 -1.02
N VAL A 34 -14.93 -8.39 -2.05
CA VAL A 34 -15.45 -7.60 -3.19
C VAL A 34 -16.54 -6.64 -2.74
N THR A 35 -17.41 -7.07 -1.81
CA THR A 35 -18.45 -6.19 -1.26
C THR A 35 -17.85 -5.02 -0.49
N GLU A 36 -16.80 -5.25 0.31
CA GLU A 36 -16.05 -4.18 0.98
C GLU A 36 -15.42 -3.21 -0.03
N LEU A 37 -14.76 -3.70 -1.08
CA LEU A 37 -14.16 -2.86 -2.13
C LEU A 37 -15.20 -1.97 -2.82
N LYS A 38 -16.40 -2.50 -3.11
CA LYS A 38 -17.51 -1.71 -3.67
C LYS A 38 -17.94 -0.60 -2.73
N LYS A 39 -18.07 -0.87 -1.44
CA LYS A 39 -18.43 0.14 -0.42
C LYS A 39 -17.39 1.24 -0.30
N LEU A 40 -16.12 0.88 -0.44
CA LEU A 40 -15.00 1.84 -0.48
C LEU A 40 -14.88 2.60 -1.81
N GLY A 41 -15.77 2.39 -2.77
CA GLY A 41 -15.76 3.09 -4.06
C GLY A 41 -14.63 2.67 -5.01
N ILE A 42 -14.00 1.51 -4.78
CA ILE A 42 -13.00 0.95 -5.67
C ILE A 42 -13.65 0.41 -6.93
N LYS A 43 -13.11 0.76 -8.10
CA LYS A 43 -13.63 0.30 -9.40
C LYS A 43 -12.93 -0.96 -9.92
N GLY A 44 -11.69 -1.16 -9.54
CA GLY A 44 -10.86 -2.25 -10.02
C GLY A 44 -9.44 -2.16 -9.48
N VAL A 45 -8.62 -3.13 -9.85
CA VAL A 45 -7.22 -3.24 -9.43
C VAL A 45 -6.33 -3.35 -10.66
N SER A 46 -5.21 -2.66 -10.64
CA SER A 46 -4.16 -2.77 -11.64
C SER A 46 -2.99 -3.54 -11.04
N PHE A 47 -2.68 -4.68 -11.64
CA PHE A 47 -1.57 -5.55 -11.24
C PHE A 47 -0.29 -5.09 -11.93
N THR A 48 0.51 -4.33 -11.20
CA THR A 48 1.75 -3.70 -11.63
C THR A 48 2.71 -3.64 -10.44
N GLY A 49 3.98 -3.32 -10.70
CA GLY A 49 5.03 -3.23 -9.70
C GLY A 49 6.14 -4.25 -9.92
N THR A 50 7.18 -4.14 -9.09
CA THR A 50 8.40 -4.96 -9.21
C THR A 50 8.36 -6.24 -8.39
N THR A 51 7.36 -6.38 -7.52
CA THR A 51 7.18 -7.59 -6.70
C THR A 51 6.18 -8.51 -7.38
N THR A 52 6.49 -9.81 -7.46
CA THR A 52 5.60 -10.80 -8.07
C THR A 52 5.07 -11.75 -7.00
N LEU A 53 3.76 -12.01 -7.03
CA LEU A 53 3.07 -12.95 -6.16
C LEU A 53 2.21 -13.88 -7.02
N ASN A 54 2.45 -15.19 -6.97
CA ASN A 54 1.76 -16.16 -7.83
C ASN A 54 1.76 -15.76 -9.32
N ASN A 55 2.92 -15.30 -9.83
CA ASN A 55 3.12 -14.77 -11.20
C ASN A 55 2.32 -13.50 -11.55
N ILE A 56 1.70 -12.84 -10.56
CA ILE A 56 1.03 -11.55 -10.74
C ILE A 56 1.88 -10.42 -10.14
N PRO A 57 2.17 -9.35 -10.91
CA PRO A 57 2.83 -8.16 -10.38
C PRO A 57 1.97 -7.40 -9.37
N VAL A 58 2.58 -7.01 -8.26
CA VAL A 58 1.99 -6.19 -7.19
C VAL A 58 2.98 -5.09 -6.77
N LEU A 59 2.47 -4.00 -6.19
CA LEU A 59 3.31 -2.89 -5.74
C LEU A 59 4.24 -3.32 -4.59
N GLY A 60 3.75 -4.21 -3.73
CA GLY A 60 4.55 -4.79 -2.66
C GLY A 60 3.82 -5.88 -1.89
N LYS A 61 4.58 -6.65 -1.12
CA LYS A 61 4.08 -7.63 -0.16
C LYS A 61 4.82 -7.41 1.15
N GLY A 62 4.06 -7.32 2.23
CA GLY A 62 4.60 -7.23 3.59
C GLY A 62 4.08 -8.35 4.49
N TYR A 63 4.35 -8.21 5.78
CA TYR A 63 3.90 -9.16 6.79
C TYR A 63 2.37 -9.21 6.89
N VAL A 64 1.71 -8.05 6.93
CA VAL A 64 0.24 -7.94 7.13
C VAL A 64 -0.56 -7.97 5.84
N GLY A 65 0.01 -7.51 4.72
CA GLY A 65 -0.77 -7.21 3.52
C GLY A 65 -0.02 -7.34 2.19
N VAL A 66 -0.79 -7.31 1.12
CA VAL A 66 -0.34 -7.15 -0.28
C VAL A 66 -0.81 -5.79 -0.76
N VAL A 67 0.04 -5.03 -1.44
CA VAL A 67 -0.30 -3.69 -1.94
C VAL A 67 -0.41 -3.74 -3.46
N VAL A 68 -1.50 -3.21 -3.99
CA VAL A 68 -1.79 -3.13 -5.43
C VAL A 68 -2.19 -1.72 -5.82
N LEU A 69 -2.08 -1.39 -7.11
CA LEU A 69 -2.58 -0.13 -7.64
C LEU A 69 -4.09 -0.24 -7.87
N SER A 70 -4.85 0.82 -7.62
CA SER A 70 -6.30 0.82 -7.76
C SER A 70 -6.84 2.21 -8.08
N ASN A 71 -8.14 2.28 -8.35
CA ASN A 71 -8.85 3.53 -8.65
C ASN A 71 -10.05 3.70 -7.72
N GLN A 72 -10.05 4.81 -6.99
CA GLN A 72 -11.20 5.28 -6.22
C GLN A 72 -11.78 6.51 -6.94
N GLY A 73 -12.93 6.34 -7.60
CA GLY A 73 -13.49 7.40 -8.45
C GLY A 73 -12.62 7.72 -9.67
N LYS A 74 -11.97 8.89 -9.66
CA LYS A 74 -11.00 9.35 -10.68
C LYS A 74 -9.54 9.35 -10.17
N LYS A 75 -9.33 9.04 -8.88
CA LYS A 75 -8.00 9.09 -8.26
C LYS A 75 -7.33 7.72 -8.33
N THR A 76 -6.07 7.71 -8.72
CA THR A 76 -5.18 6.55 -8.57
C THR A 76 -4.73 6.45 -7.11
N VAL A 77 -4.85 5.26 -6.52
CA VAL A 77 -4.60 5.01 -5.09
C VAL A 77 -3.80 3.73 -4.91
N ALA A 78 -3.09 3.63 -3.78
CA ALA A 78 -2.53 2.39 -3.30
C ALA A 78 -3.58 1.68 -2.44
N LEU A 79 -3.89 0.43 -2.79
CA LEU A 79 -4.80 -0.43 -2.04
C LEU A 79 -4.00 -1.50 -1.32
N LYS A 80 -3.94 -1.42 0.01
CA LYS A 80 -3.38 -2.47 0.85
C LYS A 80 -4.46 -3.48 1.20
N ILE A 81 -4.25 -4.73 0.83
CA ILE A 81 -5.12 -5.88 1.03
C ILE A 81 -4.58 -6.69 2.19
N ARG A 82 -5.36 -6.86 3.26
CA ARG A 82 -4.99 -7.72 4.39
C ARG A 82 -4.81 -9.17 3.93
N ARG A 83 -3.71 -9.82 4.29
CA ARG A 83 -3.55 -11.26 4.03
C ARG A 83 -4.52 -12.06 4.91
N ILE A 84 -5.03 -13.17 4.40
CA ILE A 84 -5.92 -14.08 5.14
C ILE A 84 -5.18 -14.67 6.35
N ASP A 85 -3.91 -15.02 6.17
CA ASP A 85 -3.03 -15.60 7.18
C ASP A 85 -2.36 -14.57 8.10
N SER A 86 -2.76 -13.29 8.03
CA SER A 86 -2.21 -12.28 8.91
C SER A 86 -2.65 -12.53 10.36
N SER A 87 -1.72 -12.35 11.31
CA SER A 87 -2.03 -12.30 12.75
C SER A 87 -2.93 -11.11 13.12
N ARG A 88 -3.09 -10.12 12.22
CA ARG A 88 -4.05 -9.02 12.36
C ARG A 88 -5.41 -9.45 11.83
N TYR A 89 -6.41 -9.37 12.70
CA TYR A 89 -7.80 -9.70 12.36
C TYR A 89 -8.46 -8.65 11.43
N GLU A 90 -8.01 -7.40 11.55
CA GLU A 90 -8.49 -6.27 10.77
C GLU A 90 -7.41 -5.21 10.55
N MET A 91 -7.67 -4.26 9.65
CA MET A 91 -6.76 -3.17 9.30
C MET A 91 -7.00 -1.87 10.09
N GLY A 92 -8.01 -1.82 10.98
CA GLY A 92 -8.41 -0.61 11.69
C GLY A 92 -7.29 0.01 12.54
N SER A 93 -6.54 -0.82 13.28
CA SER A 93 -5.40 -0.34 14.08
C SER A 93 -4.32 0.30 13.20
N GLU A 94 -4.00 -0.32 12.07
CA GLU A 94 -3.00 0.23 11.14
C GLU A 94 -3.47 1.55 10.52
N ALA A 95 -4.74 1.63 10.12
CA ALA A 95 -5.33 2.87 9.61
C ALA A 95 -5.33 3.99 10.67
N LYS A 96 -5.56 3.66 11.95
CA LYS A 96 -5.47 4.64 13.05
C LYS A 96 -4.06 5.18 13.23
N LEU A 97 -3.04 4.31 13.19
CA LEU A 97 -1.64 4.73 13.29
C LEU A 97 -1.23 5.60 12.10
N LEU A 98 -1.64 5.22 10.87
CA LEU A 98 -1.37 6.02 9.68
C LEU A 98 -2.07 7.39 9.75
N ARG A 99 -3.31 7.45 10.25
CA ARG A 99 -4.02 8.71 10.46
C ARG A 99 -3.25 9.63 11.42
N LEU A 100 -2.76 9.09 12.52
CA LEU A 100 -1.96 9.84 13.50
C LEU A 100 -0.64 10.34 12.88
N ALA A 101 0.04 9.53 12.08
CA ALA A 101 1.22 9.98 11.34
C ALA A 101 0.89 11.09 10.33
N ASN A 102 -0.28 11.02 9.67
CA ASN A 102 -0.69 12.03 8.71
C ASN A 102 -1.02 13.40 9.34
N GLU A 103 -1.36 13.47 10.64
CA GLU A 103 -1.60 14.73 11.37
C GLU A 103 -0.33 15.59 11.46
N ILE A 104 0.84 14.98 11.36
CA ILE A 104 2.15 15.65 11.32
C ILE A 104 2.81 15.57 9.93
N ASP A 105 2.01 15.32 8.89
CA ASP A 105 2.46 15.23 7.50
C ASP A 105 3.48 14.13 7.18
N VAL A 106 3.51 13.06 7.99
CA VAL A 106 4.37 11.88 7.76
C VAL A 106 3.59 10.76 7.08
N GLY A 107 4.25 10.11 6.10
CA GLY A 107 3.72 8.97 5.36
C GLY A 107 2.67 9.31 4.29
N PRO A 108 2.21 8.29 3.52
CA PRO A 108 1.17 8.48 2.51
C PRO A 108 -0.15 8.88 3.17
N LYS A 109 -0.93 9.75 2.52
CA LYS A 109 -2.22 10.17 3.06
C LYS A 109 -3.24 9.01 3.06
N LEU A 110 -3.78 8.69 4.22
CA LEU A 110 -4.91 7.78 4.39
C LEU A 110 -6.15 8.39 3.75
N LEU A 111 -6.83 7.62 2.89
CA LEU A 111 -8.05 8.03 2.22
C LEU A 111 -9.28 7.36 2.83
N ASP A 112 -9.22 6.05 3.02
CA ASP A 112 -10.31 5.27 3.61
C ASP A 112 -9.79 3.89 4.09
N TYR A 113 -10.60 3.15 4.85
CA TYR A 113 -10.27 1.78 5.24
C TYR A 113 -11.52 0.95 5.55
N SER A 114 -11.36 -0.36 5.51
CA SER A 114 -12.32 -1.32 6.03
C SER A 114 -11.62 -2.37 6.89
N LYS A 115 -12.34 -3.43 7.28
CA LYS A 115 -11.75 -4.57 7.96
C LYS A 115 -10.55 -5.17 7.21
N ASN A 116 -10.65 -5.30 5.89
CA ASN A 116 -9.64 -6.00 5.08
C ASN A 116 -8.80 -5.09 4.19
N PHE A 117 -9.09 -3.78 4.13
CA PHE A 117 -8.44 -2.88 3.18
C PHE A 117 -8.01 -1.56 3.82
N ILE A 118 -6.89 -1.02 3.35
CA ILE A 118 -6.53 0.40 3.52
C ILE A 118 -6.37 1.00 2.14
N ILE A 119 -7.00 2.16 1.93
CA ILE A 119 -6.82 3.00 0.75
C ILE A 119 -5.99 4.19 1.18
N MET A 120 -4.88 4.38 0.49
CA MET A 120 -3.96 5.48 0.76
C MET A 120 -3.44 6.08 -0.53
N GLU A 121 -2.83 7.24 -0.42
CA GLU A 121 -2.12 7.91 -1.50
C GLU A 121 -1.13 6.95 -2.18
N TYR A 122 -1.17 6.94 -3.51
CA TYR A 122 -0.14 6.27 -4.29
C TYR A 122 1.05 7.21 -4.45
N LEU A 123 2.18 6.82 -3.86
CA LEU A 123 3.44 7.54 -4.02
C LEU A 123 4.19 7.00 -5.23
N GLU A 124 4.25 7.79 -6.30
CA GLU A 124 5.09 7.48 -7.44
C GLU A 124 6.55 7.77 -7.11
N GLY A 125 7.40 6.74 -7.19
CA GLY A 125 8.81 6.87 -6.82
C GLY A 125 9.57 5.56 -6.85
N LYS A 126 10.81 5.61 -6.37
CA LYS A 126 11.70 4.45 -6.26
C LYS A 126 11.95 4.15 -4.79
N LYS A 127 12.28 2.88 -4.50
CA LYS A 127 12.81 2.52 -3.18
C LYS A 127 14.08 3.33 -2.92
N ILE A 128 14.30 3.73 -1.66
CA ILE A 128 15.43 4.61 -1.30
C ILE A 128 16.79 4.05 -1.75
N ILE A 129 16.97 2.72 -1.68
CA ILE A 129 18.21 2.06 -2.13
C ILE A 129 18.43 2.23 -3.63
N ASP A 130 17.38 2.06 -4.44
CA ASP A 130 17.46 2.24 -5.89
C ASP A 130 17.65 3.71 -6.26
N TRP A 131 16.96 4.62 -5.55
CA TRP A 131 17.15 6.05 -5.71
C TRP A 131 18.59 6.49 -5.39
N ILE A 132 19.20 5.96 -4.33
CA ILE A 132 20.60 6.23 -3.98
C ILE A 132 21.56 5.75 -5.08
N ARG A 133 21.33 4.57 -5.66
CA ARG A 133 22.16 4.03 -6.75
C ARG A 133 22.14 4.90 -8.02
N ASP A 134 21.03 5.60 -8.24
CA ASP A 134 20.87 6.52 -9.36
C ASP A 134 21.51 7.89 -9.13
N LEU A 135 21.90 8.23 -7.89
CA LEU A 135 22.54 9.50 -7.57
C LEU A 135 23.94 9.59 -8.17
N LYS A 136 24.10 10.40 -9.23
CA LYS A 136 25.38 10.63 -9.91
C LYS A 136 25.57 12.11 -10.24
N GLY A 137 26.82 12.53 -10.40
CA GLY A 137 27.19 13.89 -10.78
C GLY A 137 27.23 14.91 -9.63
N LYS A 138 27.53 16.17 -9.98
CA LYS A 138 27.67 17.27 -9.01
C LYS A 138 26.34 17.53 -8.29
N GLY A 139 26.39 17.63 -6.95
CA GLY A 139 25.22 17.89 -6.11
C GLY A 139 24.49 16.66 -5.58
N SER A 140 24.89 15.44 -5.98
CA SER A 140 24.34 14.17 -5.46
C SER A 140 24.42 14.07 -3.93
N ALA A 141 25.58 14.40 -3.35
CA ALA A 141 25.79 14.37 -1.91
C ALA A 141 24.90 15.38 -1.15
N ALA A 142 24.64 16.55 -1.73
CA ALA A 142 23.74 17.53 -1.14
C ALA A 142 22.29 17.05 -1.16
N LYS A 143 21.83 16.45 -2.27
CA LYS A 143 20.50 15.84 -2.38
C LYS A 143 20.33 14.70 -1.38
N LEU A 144 21.32 13.80 -1.26
CA LEU A 144 21.30 12.71 -0.28
C LEU A 144 21.17 13.26 1.15
N ARG A 145 22.02 14.23 1.54
CA ARG A 145 21.95 14.85 2.87
C ARG A 145 20.59 15.50 3.13
N ALA A 146 20.00 16.17 2.16
CA ALA A 146 18.68 16.79 2.31
C ALA A 146 17.58 15.74 2.54
N THR A 147 17.59 14.65 1.77
CA THR A 147 16.63 13.55 1.94
C THR A 147 16.78 12.85 3.29
N ILE A 148 18.02 12.51 3.70
CA ILE A 148 18.27 11.88 5.00
C ILE A 148 17.86 12.79 6.15
N ARG A 149 18.17 14.09 6.07
CA ARG A 149 17.71 15.07 7.06
C ARG A 149 16.19 15.05 7.18
N LYS A 150 15.47 15.10 6.06
CA LYS A 150 14.00 15.05 6.06
C LYS A 150 13.48 13.77 6.74
N VAL A 151 14.05 12.61 6.43
CA VAL A 151 13.65 11.34 7.08
C VAL A 151 13.86 11.40 8.60
N LEU A 152 15.01 11.93 9.06
CA LEU A 152 15.27 12.07 10.49
C LEU A 152 14.33 13.07 11.17
N GLU A 153 13.97 14.16 10.49
CA GLU A 153 12.97 15.13 10.96
C GLU A 153 11.59 14.47 11.07
N ASP A 154 11.19 13.66 10.09
CA ASP A 154 9.93 12.89 10.12
C ASP A 154 9.92 11.91 11.31
N CYS A 155 11.02 11.16 11.53
CA CYS A 155 11.17 10.28 12.70
C CYS A 155 11.04 11.06 14.01
N TYR A 156 11.75 12.18 14.13
CA TYR A 156 11.71 13.02 15.32
C TYR A 156 10.30 13.57 15.60
N ASN A 157 9.53 13.90 14.56
CA ASN A 157 8.16 14.37 14.73
C ASN A 157 7.21 13.23 15.14
N LEU A 158 7.42 12.00 14.66
CA LEU A 158 6.70 10.81 15.15
C LEU A 158 6.98 10.56 16.64
N ASP A 159 8.23 10.69 17.06
CA ASP A 159 8.62 10.50 18.47
C ASP A 159 7.94 11.51 19.40
N LYS A 160 7.80 12.77 18.97
CA LYS A 160 7.11 13.82 19.75
C LYS A 160 5.66 13.46 20.07
N ILE A 161 4.98 12.76 19.17
CA ILE A 161 3.60 12.30 19.37
C ILE A 161 3.53 10.88 19.95
N ARG A 162 4.68 10.32 20.36
CA ARG A 162 4.85 8.98 20.92
C ARG A 162 4.36 7.87 19.97
N LEU A 163 4.51 8.09 18.67
CA LEU A 163 4.18 7.11 17.65
C LEU A 163 5.45 6.38 17.22
N ASP A 164 5.68 5.21 17.79
CA ASP A 164 6.78 4.34 17.37
C ASP A 164 6.41 3.62 16.06
N HIS A 165 7.27 3.73 15.06
CA HIS A 165 7.12 3.06 13.77
C HIS A 165 7.49 1.57 13.85
N GLY A 166 8.47 1.20 14.68
CA GLY A 166 8.90 -0.19 14.90
C GLY A 166 9.59 -0.92 13.73
N GLU A 167 9.80 -0.31 12.56
CA GLU A 167 10.35 -0.97 11.35
C GLU A 167 11.17 -0.05 10.42
N LEU A 168 11.75 1.05 10.93
CA LEU A 168 12.54 2.02 10.14
C LEU A 168 14.00 1.61 9.95
#